data_AF-A0A1I1AST9-F1
#
_entry.id   AF-A0A1I1AST9-F1
#
_cell.length_a   1.000
_cell.length_b   1.000
_cell.length_c   1.000
_cell.angle_alpha   90.00
_cell.angle_beta   90.00
_cell.angle_gamma   90.00
#
_symmetry.space_group_name_H-M   'P 1'
#
loop_
_entity.id
_entity.type
_entity.pdbx_description
1 polymer ?
#
loop_
_entity_poly.entity_id
_entity_poly.type
_entity_poly.pdbx_seq_one_letter_code
_entity_poly.pdbx_strand_id
1 'polypeptide(L)'
;MVIETNKAGISYSCKELKNNFKIANDLGKIDVDVPSNSDFVLNTKRSIGGINNDFDSDGKNSSRNINEKIGDGKYMVDISTNIGEININKK
;
A
#
# COMPACT_ATOMS: atom_id res chain seq x y z
N MET A 1 11.45 6.95 -1.93
CA MET A 1 10.57 8.08 -2.35
C MET A 1 9.51 8.28 -1.27
N VAL A 2 9.11 9.52 -0.99
CA VAL A 2 8.08 9.84 0.01
C VAL A 2 6.98 10.67 -0.63
N ILE A 3 5.72 10.28 -0.46
CA ILE A 3 4.53 10.99 -0.95
C ILE A 3 3.60 11.25 0.23
N GLU A 4 3.30 12.51 0.54
CA GLU A 4 2.49 12.89 1.69
C GLU A 4 1.46 13.97 1.33
N THR A 5 0.24 13.82 1.83
CA THR A 5 -0.83 14.84 1.79
C THR A 5 -1.73 14.66 3.01
N ASN A 6 -2.57 15.65 3.32
CA ASN A 6 -3.39 15.67 4.53
C ASN A 6 -4.91 15.70 4.27
N LYS A 7 -5.36 15.89 3.03
CA LYS A 7 -6.80 16.11 2.73
C LYS A 7 -7.27 15.53 1.40
N ALA A 8 -6.39 14.96 0.59
CA ALA A 8 -6.73 14.47 -0.75
C ALA A 8 -6.41 12.99 -0.87
N GLY A 9 -7.11 12.29 -1.76
CA GLY A 9 -6.73 10.93 -2.13
C GLY A 9 -5.36 10.92 -2.83
N ILE A 10 -4.62 9.84 -2.67
CA ILE A 10 -3.35 9.60 -3.36
C ILE A 10 -3.56 8.45 -4.33
N SER A 11 -3.17 8.62 -5.58
CA SER A 11 -3.08 7.53 -6.55
C SER A 11 -1.63 7.43 -7.03
N TYR A 12 -1.01 6.28 -6.79
CA TYR A 12 0.35 5.98 -7.21
C TYR A 12 0.37 4.74 -8.09
N SER A 13 1.07 4.80 -9.22
CA SER A 13 1.19 3.66 -10.14
C SER A 13 2.62 3.62 -10.63
N CYS A 14 3.26 2.45 -10.52
CA CYS A 14 4.62 2.26 -11.02
C CYS A 14 4.65 1.13 -12.07
N LYS A 15 5.54 1.27 -13.06
CA LYS A 15 5.79 0.22 -14.06
C LYS A 15 6.76 -0.84 -13.56
N GLU A 16 7.62 -0.46 -12.61
CA GLU A 16 8.62 -1.32 -11.99
C GLU A 16 8.90 -0.77 -10.59
N LEU A 17 9.00 -1.66 -9.61
CA LEU A 17 9.42 -1.29 -8.26
C LEU A 17 10.95 -1.30 -8.21
N LYS A 18 11.57 -0.11 -8.21
CA LYS A 18 13.05 0.03 -8.23
C LYS A 18 13.64 0.43 -6.89
N ASN A 19 12.82 0.95 -5.98
CA ASN A 19 13.27 1.52 -4.73
C ASN A 19 12.16 1.45 -3.68
N ASN A 20 12.57 1.57 -2.42
CA ASN A 20 11.66 1.71 -1.30
C ASN A 20 10.83 2.98 -1.43
N PHE A 21 9.56 2.92 -1.01
CA PHE A 21 8.72 4.10 -0.96
C PHE A 21 7.78 4.09 0.24
N LYS A 22 7.41 5.31 0.65
CA LYS A 22 6.47 5.56 1.73
C LYS A 22 5.37 6.50 1.24
N ILE A 23 4.13 6.16 1.55
CA ILE A 23 2.95 7.00 1.30
C ILE A 23 2.23 7.24 2.62
N ALA A 24 2.00 8.49 2.98
CA ALA A 24 1.19 8.83 4.14
C ALA A 24 0.08 9.82 3.78
N ASN A 25 -1.12 9.54 4.25
CA ASN A 25 -2.25 10.44 4.16
C ASN A 25 -2.93 10.59 5.52
N ASP A 26 -3.48 11.75 5.86
CA ASP A 26 -4.34 11.84 7.05
C ASP A 26 -5.77 11.44 6.73
N LEU A 27 -6.30 11.95 5.62
CA LEU A 27 -7.71 11.80 5.25
C LEU A 27 -7.83 11.48 3.77
N GLY A 28 -8.47 10.36 3.48
CA GLY A 28 -8.86 9.96 2.13
C GLY A 28 -8.24 8.64 1.68
N LYS A 29 -8.54 8.32 0.42
CA LYS A 29 -8.21 7.06 -0.23
C LYS A 29 -6.77 7.04 -0.73
N ILE A 30 -6.06 5.94 -0.54
CA ILE A 30 -4.76 5.68 -1.16
C ILE A 30 -4.92 4.50 -2.10
N ASP A 31 -4.73 4.71 -3.40
CA ASP A 31 -4.71 3.66 -4.42
C ASP A 31 -3.27 3.48 -4.93
N VAL A 32 -2.74 2.27 -4.84
CA VAL A 32 -1.36 1.93 -5.24
C VAL A 32 -1.39 0.76 -6.21
N ASP A 33 -0.97 0.99 -7.45
CA ASP A 33 -0.75 -0.10 -8.41
C ASP A 33 0.73 -0.47 -8.46
N VAL A 34 1.01 -1.74 -8.19
CA VAL A 34 2.35 -2.31 -8.20
C VAL A 34 2.38 -3.48 -9.19
N PRO A 35 3.46 -3.66 -9.98
CA PRO A 35 3.57 -4.80 -10.88
C PRO A 35 3.45 -6.14 -10.13
N SER A 36 2.68 -7.06 -10.68
CA SER A 36 2.39 -8.39 -10.09
C SER A 36 3.63 -9.24 -9.78
N ASN A 37 4.75 -9.03 -10.48
CA ASN A 37 6.02 -9.72 -10.27
C ASN A 37 7.00 -8.96 -9.35
N SER A 38 6.52 -7.95 -8.62
CA SER A 38 7.35 -7.16 -7.71
C SER A 38 7.77 -7.94 -6.47
N ASP A 39 8.90 -7.54 -5.90
CA ASP A 39 9.55 -8.18 -4.77
C ASP A 39 9.70 -7.17 -3.61
N PHE A 40 8.84 -7.28 -2.59
CA PHE A 40 8.76 -6.28 -1.53
C PHE A 40 8.12 -6.77 -0.23
N VAL A 41 8.38 -6.02 0.84
CA VAL A 41 7.65 -6.10 2.10
C VAL A 41 6.64 -4.96 2.14
N LEU A 42 5.37 -5.29 2.33
CA LEU A 42 4.26 -4.37 2.44
C LEU A 42 3.91 -4.16 3.91
N ASN A 43 4.05 -2.93 4.39
CA ASN A 43 3.53 -2.51 5.69
C ASN A 43 2.42 -1.49 5.48
N THR A 44 1.22 -1.79 5.96
CA THR A 44 0.11 -0.85 5.97
C THR A 44 -0.33 -0.50 7.38
N LYS A 45 -0.64 0.77 7.61
CA LYS A 45 -1.18 1.23 8.88
C LYS A 45 -2.40 2.10 8.67
N ARG A 46 -3.51 1.78 9.34
CA ARG A 46 -4.64 2.70 9.44
C ARG A 46 -5.25 2.80 10.83
N SER A 47 -6.01 3.87 11.07
CA SER A 47 -6.87 3.98 12.25
C SER A 47 -8.33 3.67 11.94
N ILE A 48 -8.90 4.24 10.88
CA ILE A 48 -10.32 4.09 10.49
C ILE A 48 -10.40 3.86 8.96
N GLY A 49 -11.25 2.92 8.51
CA GLY A 49 -11.53 2.69 7.08
C GLY A 49 -11.34 1.24 6.62
N GLY A 50 -10.69 1.01 5.47
CA GLY A 50 -10.51 -0.29 4.80
C GLY A 50 -9.08 -0.50 4.26
N ILE A 51 -8.59 -1.76 4.17
CA ILE A 51 -7.33 -2.11 3.50
C ILE A 51 -7.66 -3.31 2.61
N ASN A 52 -7.51 -3.11 1.31
CA ASN A 52 -7.68 -4.14 0.30
C ASN A 52 -6.32 -4.39 -0.36
N ASN A 53 -5.87 -5.63 -0.38
CA ASN A 53 -4.56 -6.00 -0.91
C ASN A 53 -4.70 -7.17 -1.88
N ASP A 54 -4.48 -6.91 -3.17
CA ASP A 54 -4.50 -7.95 -4.20
C ASP A 54 -3.28 -8.87 -4.12
N PHE A 55 -2.21 -8.47 -3.43
CA PHE A 55 -1.00 -9.29 -3.29
C PHE A 55 -1.12 -10.45 -2.31
N ASP A 56 -2.15 -10.42 -1.47
CA ASP A 56 -2.41 -11.46 -0.49
C ASP A 56 -2.71 -12.81 -1.16
N SER A 57 -2.14 -13.90 -0.62
CA SER A 57 -2.42 -15.26 -1.07
C SER A 57 -3.77 -15.78 -0.57
N ASP A 58 -4.32 -15.17 0.48
CA ASP A 58 -5.57 -15.60 1.13
C ASP A 58 -6.80 -14.80 0.68
N GLY A 59 -6.64 -13.80 -0.19
CA GLY A 59 -7.75 -12.98 -0.70
C GLY A 59 -8.50 -12.18 0.37
N LYS A 60 -7.86 -11.85 1.50
CA LYS A 60 -8.55 -11.20 2.62
C LYS A 60 -8.50 -9.68 2.50
N ASN A 61 -9.66 -9.08 2.25
CA ASN A 61 -9.92 -7.70 2.67
C ASN A 61 -9.72 -7.63 4.19
N SER A 62 -8.62 -7.02 4.62
CA SER A 62 -8.25 -6.96 6.02
C SER A 62 -8.73 -5.64 6.63
N SER A 63 -9.56 -5.75 7.67
CA SER A 63 -9.87 -4.62 8.54
C SER A 63 -8.70 -4.24 9.48
N ARG A 64 -7.51 -4.81 9.25
CA ARG A 64 -6.32 -4.68 10.09
C ARG A 64 -5.13 -4.24 9.25
N ASN A 65 -4.15 -3.68 9.94
CA ASN A 65 -2.82 -3.38 9.40
C ASN A 65 -2.21 -4.65 8.79
N ILE A 66 -1.58 -4.50 7.64
CA ILE A 66 -0.89 -5.58 6.91
C ILE A 66 0.61 -5.44 7.15
N ASN A 67 1.28 -6.56 7.39
CA ASN A 67 2.73 -6.68 7.35
C ASN A 67 3.04 -7.99 6.65
N GLU A 68 3.20 -7.91 5.34
CA GLU A 68 3.31 -9.08 4.46
C GLU A 68 4.54 -8.99 3.58
N LYS A 69 5.16 -10.14 3.35
CA LYS A 69 6.30 -10.29 2.46
C LYS A 69 5.84 -10.91 1.14
N ILE A 70 6.13 -10.23 0.04
CA ILE A 70 5.76 -10.59 -1.33
C ILE A 70 7.06 -10.87 -2.09
N GLY A 71 7.23 -12.11 -2.53
CA GLY A 71 8.52 -12.58 -3.06
C GLY A 71 9.60 -12.68 -1.98
N ASP A 72 10.80 -12.20 -2.26
CA ASP A 72 11.96 -12.25 -1.36
C ASP A 72 12.08 -11.04 -0.42
N GLY A 73 11.18 -10.06 -0.53
CA GLY A 73 11.13 -8.85 0.29
C GLY A 73 12.22 -7.83 -0.06
N LYS A 74 12.64 -7.72 -1.33
CA LYS A 74 13.78 -6.86 -1.73
C LYS A 74 13.59 -5.38 -1.42
N TYR A 75 12.39 -4.85 -1.64
CA TYR A 75 12.06 -3.45 -1.37
C TYR A 75 11.08 -3.29 -0.21
N MET A 76 11.04 -2.10 0.40
CA MET A 76 10.06 -1.77 1.43
C MET A 76 9.00 -0.81 0.90
N VAL A 77 7.74 -1.13 1.17
CA VAL A 77 6.57 -0.34 0.81
C VAL A 77 5.77 -0.06 2.08
N ASP A 78 5.82 1.19 2.53
CA ASP A 78 5.12 1.63 3.73
C ASP A 78 3.95 2.55 3.34
N ILE A 79 2.73 2.18 3.70
CA ILE A 79 1.53 2.97 3.38
C ILE A 79 0.73 3.22 4.65
N SER A 80 0.38 4.48 4.92
CA SER A 80 -0.43 4.80 6.10
C SER A 80 -1.52 5.81 5.81
N THR A 81 -2.71 5.57 6.36
CA THR A 81 -3.79 6.57 6.41
C THR A 81 -4.45 6.64 7.78
N ASN A 82 -4.73 7.82 8.32
CA ASN A 82 -5.46 7.90 9.59
C ASN A 82 -6.94 7.54 9.37
N ILE A 83 -7.61 8.17 8.41
CA ILE A 83 -9.00 7.88 8.05
C ILE A 83 -9.12 7.73 6.53
N GLY A 84 -9.48 6.53 6.08
CA GLY A 84 -9.72 6.25 4.66
C GLY A 84 -9.40 4.82 4.28
N GLU A 85 -9.42 4.57 2.97
CA GLU A 85 -9.14 3.26 2.41
C GLU A 85 -7.73 3.21 1.83
N ILE A 86 -7.08 2.07 1.97
CA ILE A 86 -5.84 1.75 1.26
C ILE A 86 -6.14 0.59 0.31
N ASN A 87 -5.93 0.78 -0.98
CA ASN A 87 -6.01 -0.29 -1.97
C ASN A 87 -4.63 -0.50 -2.59
N ILE A 88 -4.16 -1.73 -2.54
CA ILE A 88 -2.93 -2.17 -3.18
C ILE A 88 -3.34 -3.14 -4.28
N ASN A 89 -3.21 -2.72 -5.53
CA ASN A 89 -3.67 -3.48 -6.69
C ASN A 89 -2.48 -4.13 -7.41
N LYS A 90 -2.68 -5.36 -7.86
CA LYS A 90 -1.77 -6.05 -8.78
C LYS A 90 -1.97 -5.49 -10.19
N LYS A 91 -0.88 -5.09 -10.83
CA LYS A 91 -0.85 -4.62 -12.21
C LYS A 91 -0.11 -5.56 -13.15
#